data_AF-A0A2M9MY44-F1
#
_entry.id   AF-A0A2M9MY44-F1
#
_cell.length_a   1.000
_cell.length_b   1.000
_cell.length_c   1.000
_cell.angle_alpha   90.00
_cell.angle_beta   90.00
_cell.angle_gamma   90.00
#
_symmetry.space_group_name_H-M   'P 1'
#
loop_
_entity.id
_entity.type
_entity.pdbx_description
1 polymer ?
#
loop_
_entity_poly.entity_id
_entity_poly.type
_entity_poly.pdbx_seq_one_letter_code
_entity_poly.pdbx_strand_id
1 'polypeptide(L)' 'MKILNQVQEDEVIAEFLLAEINSDRFKEGILNALRDHDLNLLIKPNLNDQTENKIRRDILGQTRGYGRNTDLFE' A
#
# COMPACT_ATOMS: atom_id res chain seq x y z
N MET A 1 27.79 10.75 0.23
CA MET A 1 26.42 10.34 0.63
C MET A 1 26.55 9.27 1.70
N LYS A 2 25.85 9.38 2.83
CA LYS A 2 25.81 8.35 3.89
C LYS A 2 24.38 7.82 3.98
N ILE A 3 24.21 6.51 3.78
CA ILE A 3 22.92 5.84 3.99
C ILE A 3 22.69 5.75 5.50
N LEU A 4 21.57 6.30 5.98
CA LEU A 4 21.22 6.31 7.40
C LEU A 4 20.48 5.05 7.82
N ASN A 5 19.62 4.52 6.96
CA ASN A 5 18.93 3.25 7.17
C ASN A 5 18.49 2.64 5.83
N GLN A 6 18.38 1.32 5.77
CA GLN A 6 17.81 0.62 4.62
C GLN A 6 16.34 0.32 4.92
N VAL A 7 15.43 0.96 4.17
CA VAL A 7 13.98 0.78 4.33
C VAL A 7 13.54 -0.42 3.49
N GLN A 8 12.64 -1.24 4.04
CA GLN A 8 12.06 -2.36 3.32
C GLN A 8 10.92 -1.87 2.42
N GLU A 9 10.76 -2.47 1.24
CA GLU A 9 9.66 -2.14 0.33
C GLU A 9 8.30 -2.23 1.02
N ASP A 10 8.11 -3.25 1.85
CA ASP A 10 6.86 -3.47 2.59
C ASP A 10 6.53 -2.34 3.57
N GLU A 11 7.55 -1.66 4.12
CA GLU A 11 7.40 -0.48 4.97
C GLU A 11 6.99 0.75 4.16
N VAL A 12 7.61 0.95 2.99
CA VAL A 12 7.24 2.03 2.06
C VAL A 12 5.79 1.88 1.60
N ILE A 13 5.40 0.66 1.23
CA ILE A 13 4.03 0.37 0.78
C ILE A 13 3.03 0.61 1.91
N ALA A 14 3.35 0.17 3.13
CA ALA A 14 2.49 0.38 4.28
C ALA A 14 2.26 1.88 4.56
N GLU A 15 3.31 2.69 4.59
CA GLU A 15 3.19 4.12 4.82
C GLU A 15 2.48 4.86 3.68
N PHE A 16 2.71 4.45 2.43
CA PHE A 16 2.01 5.02 1.29
C PHE A 16 0.50 4.78 1.39
N LEU A 17 0.08 3.53 1.68
CA LEU A 17 -1.34 3.20 1.80
C LEU A 17 -1.99 3.88 3.02
N LEU A 18 -1.25 4.06 4.11
CA LEU A 18 -1.70 4.85 5.26
C LEU A 18 -1.97 6.32 4.87
N ALA A 19 -1.10 6.93 4.07
CA ALA A 19 -1.34 8.27 3.56
C ALA A 19 -2.56 8.33 2.63
N GLU A 20 -2.72 7.34 1.74
CA GLU A 20 -3.82 7.28 0.77
C GLU A 20 -5.19 7.14 1.45
N ILE A 21 -5.31 6.28 2.47
CA ILE A 21 -6.60 6.10 3.18
C ILE A 21 -7.00 7.36 3.97
N ASN A 22 -6.02 8.18 4.35
CA ASN A 22 -6.24 9.47 5.00
C ASN A 22 -6.47 10.62 4.00
N SER A 23 -6.42 10.36 2.69
CA SER A 23 -6.63 11.36 1.64
C SER A 23 -8.08 11.38 1.16
N ASP A 24 -8.73 12.54 1.19
CA ASP A 24 -10.10 12.70 0.64
C ASP A 24 -10.22 12.28 -0.83
N ARG A 25 -9.14 12.45 -1.61
CA ARG A 25 -9.14 12.14 -3.04
C ARG A 25 -9.07 10.63 -3.32
N PHE A 26 -8.33 9.88 -2.50
CA PHE A 26 -7.95 8.50 -2.82
C PHE A 26 -8.54 7.46 -1.87
N LYS A 27 -9.04 7.89 -0.71
CA LYS A 27 -9.65 7.02 0.30
C LYS A 27 -10.69 6.08 -0.26
N GLU A 28 -11.62 6.57 -1.09
CA GLU A 28 -12.68 5.73 -1.68
C GLU A 28 -12.12 4.61 -2.56
N GLY A 29 -11.05 4.89 -3.33
CA GLY A 29 -10.37 3.88 -4.13
C GLY A 29 -9.70 2.81 -3.27
N ILE A 30 -9.07 3.22 -2.16
CA ILE A 30 -8.46 2.29 -1.20
C ILE A 30 -9.52 1.43 -0.50
N LEU A 31 -10.61 2.03 -0.03
CA LEU A 31 -11.71 1.30 0.61
C LEU A 31 -12.33 0.26 -0.34
N ASN A 32 -12.53 0.62 -1.61
CA ASN A 32 -13.00 -0.31 -2.62
C ASN A 32 -12.02 -1.45 -2.89
N ALA A 33 -10.71 -1.18 -2.89
CA ALA A 33 -9.69 -2.22 -3.07
C ALA A 33 -9.51 -3.12 -1.85
N LEU A 34 -9.76 -2.60 -0.64
CA LEU A 34 -9.71 -3.34 0.62
C LEU A 34 -10.83 -4.40 0.71
N ARG A 35 -12.01 -4.15 0.13
CA ARG A 35 -13.15 -5.07 0.11
C ARG A 35 -13.51 -5.57 1.53
N ASP A 36 -13.48 -6.90 1.74
CA ASP A 36 -13.83 -7.58 2.99
C ASP A 36 -12.66 -7.65 3.99
N HIS A 37 -11.49 -7.12 3.63
CA HIS A 37 -10.34 -7.11 4.50
C HIS A 37 -10.46 -6.04 5.62
N ASP A 38 -9.87 -6.31 6.78
CA ASP A 38 -9.89 -5.37 7.91
C ASP A 38 -9.03 -4.13 7.61
N LEU A 39 -9.55 -2.95 7.93
CA LEU A 39 -8.84 -1.67 7.84
C LEU A 39 -7.51 -1.67 8.62
N ASN A 40 -7.41 -2.48 9.67
CA ASN A 40 -6.19 -2.68 10.46
C ASN A 40 -4.98 -3.07 9.60
N LEU A 41 -5.17 -3.71 8.44
CA LEU A 41 -4.09 -4.00 7.49
C LEU A 41 -3.35 -2.75 7.00
N LEU A 42 -4.02 -1.60 6.99
CA LEU A 42 -3.45 -0.33 6.54
C LEU A 42 -3.08 0.58 7.71
N ILE A 43 -3.89 0.62 8.79
CA ILE A 43 -3.67 1.54 9.92
C ILE A 43 -2.69 1.01 10.97
N LYS A 44 -2.51 -0.31 11.06
CA LYS A 44 -1.61 -0.99 12.02
C LYS A 44 -0.93 -2.19 11.34
N PRO A 45 -0.11 -1.94 10.31
CA PRO A 45 0.44 -3.00 9.47
C PRO A 45 1.40 -3.89 10.26
N ASN A 46 1.24 -5.21 10.18
CA ASN A 46 2.25 -6.15 10.64
C ASN A 46 3.25 -6.46 9.51
N LEU A 47 4.39 -5.77 9.50
CA LEU A 47 5.40 -5.94 8.45
C LEU A 47 6.06 -7.33 8.42
N ASN A 48 5.93 -8.11 9.51
CA ASN A 48 6.45 -9.47 9.58
C ASN A 48 5.47 -10.51 9.01
N ASP A 49 4.22 -10.11 8.71
CA ASP A 49 3.24 -10.98 8.08
C ASP A 49 3.30 -10.84 6.56
N GLN A 50 3.87 -11.86 5.91
CA GLN A 50 4.01 -11.90 4.45
C GLN A 50 2.66 -11.88 3.71
N THR A 51 1.61 -12.42 4.34
CA THR A 51 0.26 -12.42 3.76
C THR A 51 -0.30 -11.01 3.77
N GLU A 52 -0.19 -10.28 4.88
CA GLU A 52 -0.59 -8.88 4.95
C GLU A 52 0.22 -8.01 3.97
N ASN A 53 1.53 -8.22 3.90
CA ASN A 53 2.40 -7.51 2.94
C ASN A 53 1.95 -7.74 1.50
N LYS A 54 1.57 -8.98 1.16
CA LYS A 54 1.07 -9.32 -0.18
C LYS A 54 -0.26 -8.65 -0.47
N ILE A 55 -1.21 -8.66 0.48
CA ILE A 55 -2.50 -7.97 0.32
C ILE A 55 -2.28 -6.48 0.10
N ARG A 56 -1.39 -5.84 0.86
CA ARG A 56 -1.05 -4.43 0.66
C ARG A 56 -0.45 -4.15 -0.73
N ARG A 57 0.46 -5.00 -1.21
CA ARG A 57 0.96 -4.93 -2.59
C ARG A 57 -0.16 -5.03 -3.62
N ASP A 58 -1.09 -5.96 -3.43
CA ASP A 58 -2.23 -6.15 -4.34
C ASP A 58 -3.18 -4.96 -4.32
N ILE A 59 -3.41 -4.33 -3.16
CA ILE A 59 -4.20 -3.10 -3.03
C ILE A 59 -3.51 -1.97 -3.80
N LEU A 60 -2.21 -1.75 -3.57
CA LEU A 60 -1.45 -0.72 -4.26
C LEU A 60 -1.43 -0.95 -5.79
N GLY A 61 -1.33 -2.20 -6.23
CA GLY A 61 -1.44 -2.56 -7.63
C GLY A 61 -2.83 -2.27 -8.23
N GLN A 62 -3.90 -2.48 -7.46
CA GLN A 62 -5.28 -2.19 -7.91
C GLN A 62 -5.55 -0.69 -8.03
N THR A 63 -5.01 0.13 -7.13
CA THR A 63 -5.33 1.56 -7.08
C THR A 63 -4.34 2.45 -7.83
N ARG A 64 -3.09 2.00 -7.99
CA ARG A 64 -1.98 2.78 -8.57
C ARG A 64 -1.19 2.06 -9.66
N GLY A 65 -1.60 0.86 -10.06
CA GLY A 65 -0.88 0.09 -11.09
C GLY A 65 0.49 -0.44 -10.64
N TYR A 66 0.85 -0.31 -9.36
CA TYR A 66 2.13 -0.78 -8.83
C TYR A 66 2.33 -2.28 -9.08
N GLY A 67 3.48 -2.65 -9.65
CA GLY A 67 3.80 -4.03 -10.00
C GLY A 67 2.97 -4.63 -11.13
N ARG A 68 2.08 -3.85 -11.78
CA ARG A 68 1.22 -4.32 -12.88
C ARG A 68 1.64 -3.82 -14.26
N ASN A 69 2.62 -2.91 -14.34
CA ASN A 69 3.02 -2.21 -15.57
C ASN A 69 1.84 -1.56 -16.32
N THR A 70 0.75 -1.27 -15.61
CA THR A 70 -0.38 -0.51 -16.13
C THR A 70 -0.12 0.97 -15.85
N ASP A 71 -0.70 1.85 -16.68
CA ASP A 71 -0.70 3.30 -16.48
C ASP A 71 0.69 3.98 -16.53
N LEU A 72 1.69 3.32 -17.11
CA LEU A 72 3.07 3.86 -17.25
C LEU A 72 3.21 4.98 -18.30
N PHE A 73 2.24 5.13 -19.20
CA PHE A 73 2.36 5.98 -20.40
C PHE A 73 1.08 6.75 -20.79
N GLU A 74 0.16 7.00 -19.86
CA GLU A 74 -0.95 7.94 -20.14
C GLU A 74 -0.52 9.41 -20.08
#